data_AF-A0A7S2XSH0-F1
#
_entry.id   AF-A0A7S2XSH0-F1
#
_cell.length_a   1.000
_cell.length_b   1.000
_cell.length_c   1.000
_cell.angle_alpha   90.00
_cell.angle_beta   90.00
_cell.angle_gamma   90.00
#
_symmetry.space_group_name_H-M   'P 1'
#
loop_
_entity.id
_entity.type
_entity.pdbx_description
1 polymer ?
#
loop_
_entity_poly.entity_id
_entity_poly.type
_entity_poly.pdbx_seq_one_letter_code
_entity_poly.pdbx_strand_id
1 'polypeptide(L)'
;MMQIKLLLSLSGFVFVFSFVGISAARATATFILPQLKSFQPKIRTRLERKFIRLDAIVVNNKDAESDNTSSSPIIAPLADLPMRRLKLPRMAAGREYVIVPLKINDQGPFDFMVDTGLTAELITPHLQQSLAIDNDGETIVEGLAAGGRMQEEKLVELSGLKLCSSEGDLSLPKLHAIVTDFEQEHMDPAHDPVEGMLGMEMLELFDVDFDFPAGRLRLWAPGTAAAVAERDRLVEIPSAVLNETLLLCIRVTSGKNEKDKRETSDQRAKPFKQPFIGIIDYGSSFSAVNWAAAELLDLPPKTNRFAYLGSPIILGVGIDNKPLPLLTKSVQFTFVGDATKQDENGRVLEFAKPPTEWNPWTPVTVGIGDLPIFDLVLGDEKTKFEGPAAIIGMDVLSQRRVVLETCRGSIQCSARRRRLFVSPE
;
A
#
# COMPACT_ATOMS: atom_id res chain seq x y z
N MET A 1 34.87 5.02 -6.07
CA MET A 1 33.81 6.04 -5.93
C MET A 1 32.49 5.28 -5.90
N MET A 2 31.99 5.00 -4.71
CA MET A 2 30.86 4.09 -4.47
C MET A 2 29.56 4.86 -4.79
N GLN A 3 28.92 4.54 -5.92
CA GLN A 3 27.59 5.08 -6.22
C GLN A 3 26.58 4.43 -5.29
N ILE A 4 26.10 5.19 -4.30
CA ILE A 4 24.97 4.79 -3.48
C ILE A 4 23.73 4.97 -4.34
N LYS A 5 23.23 3.85 -4.90
CA LYS A 5 21.91 3.79 -5.51
C LYS A 5 20.90 3.77 -4.37
N LEU A 6 20.13 4.83 -4.24
CA LEU A 6 18.89 4.76 -3.50
C LEU A 6 17.80 4.40 -4.50
N LEU A 7 16.98 3.40 -4.22
CA LEU A 7 15.96 2.97 -5.14
C LEU A 7 14.59 3.00 -4.49
N LEU A 8 13.59 3.38 -5.29
CA LEU A 8 12.23 2.93 -5.09
C LEU A 8 12.19 1.45 -5.41
N SER A 9 12.30 0.59 -4.41
CA SER A 9 11.54 -0.66 -4.51
C SER A 9 10.08 -0.26 -4.26
N LEU A 10 9.39 -0.05 -5.37
CA LEU A 10 7.98 -0.36 -5.50
C LEU A 10 7.94 -1.76 -6.11
N SER A 11 8.59 -2.70 -5.41
CA SER A 11 8.75 -4.07 -5.89
C SER A 11 7.58 -4.89 -5.37
N GLY A 12 6.60 -5.14 -6.24
CA GLY A 12 5.78 -6.33 -6.13
C GLY A 12 4.29 -6.12 -6.38
N PHE A 13 3.98 -5.52 -7.53
CA PHE A 13 2.67 -5.72 -8.12
C PHE A 13 2.63 -7.06 -8.84
N VAL A 14 2.54 -8.16 -8.11
CA VAL A 14 2.33 -9.47 -8.74
C VAL A 14 0.84 -9.77 -8.83
N PHE A 15 0.27 -9.55 -10.01
CA PHE A 15 -1.07 -10.06 -10.31
C PHE A 15 -0.98 -11.55 -10.59
N VAL A 16 -1.50 -12.39 -9.70
CA VAL A 16 -1.52 -13.83 -9.91
C VAL A 16 -2.62 -14.20 -10.90
N PHE A 17 -2.24 -14.45 -12.17
CA PHE A 17 -3.12 -15.09 -13.15
C PHE A 17 -2.76 -16.57 -13.29
N SER A 18 -3.57 -17.48 -12.74
CA SER A 18 -3.38 -18.91 -12.95
C SER A 18 -4.05 -19.37 -14.25
N PHE A 19 -3.27 -19.83 -15.24
CA PHE A 19 -3.78 -20.62 -16.36
C PHE A 19 -3.48 -22.11 -16.14
N VAL A 20 -4.54 -22.93 -16.08
CA VAL A 20 -4.39 -24.40 -16.15
C VAL A 20 -4.20 -24.79 -17.61
N GLY A 21 -2.97 -25.08 -18.00
CA GLY A 21 -2.62 -25.54 -19.34
C GLY A 21 -3.16 -26.94 -19.63
N ILE A 22 -3.93 -27.08 -20.71
CA ILE A 22 -4.16 -28.35 -21.40
C ILE A 22 -3.42 -28.26 -22.73
N SER A 23 -2.58 -29.26 -23.00
CA SER A 23 -1.73 -29.31 -24.18
C SER A 23 -2.33 -30.14 -25.32
N ALA A 24 -1.94 -29.76 -26.55
CA ALA A 24 -2.02 -30.42 -27.86
C ALA A 24 -3.35 -30.41 -28.66
N ALA A 25 -3.38 -29.67 -29.79
CA ALA A 25 -3.06 -30.17 -31.14
C ALA A 25 -3.45 -29.16 -32.27
N ARG A 26 -2.66 -29.17 -33.36
CA ARG A 26 -2.75 -28.37 -34.60
C ARG A 26 -4.06 -28.53 -35.38
N ALA A 27 -4.56 -27.46 -36.03
CA ALA A 27 -4.76 -27.38 -37.50
C ALA A 27 -5.56 -26.14 -37.98
N THR A 28 -4.92 -25.41 -38.92
CA THR A 28 -5.44 -24.73 -40.12
C THR A 28 -6.37 -23.50 -40.07
N ALA A 29 -6.02 -22.57 -40.96
CA ALA A 29 -6.49 -21.21 -41.19
C ALA A 29 -7.94 -21.02 -41.69
N THR A 30 -8.39 -19.76 -41.50
CA THR A 30 -9.08 -18.83 -42.42
C THR A 30 -10.53 -18.42 -42.10
N PHE A 31 -10.70 -17.08 -42.00
CA PHE A 31 -11.84 -16.23 -42.38
C PHE A 31 -12.94 -15.81 -41.35
N ILE A 32 -13.12 -14.47 -41.30
CA ILE A 32 -14.29 -13.63 -40.91
C ILE A 32 -14.36 -13.12 -39.44
N LEU A 33 -13.98 -11.85 -39.23
CA LEU A 33 -14.59 -10.93 -38.24
C LEU A 33 -16.03 -10.60 -38.70
N PRO A 34 -17.08 -10.48 -37.84
CA PRO A 34 -17.06 -9.55 -36.70
C PRO A 34 -17.96 -9.98 -35.49
N GLN A 35 -17.38 -10.37 -34.35
CA GLN A 35 -18.12 -10.54 -33.08
C GLN A 35 -17.19 -10.32 -31.86
N LEU A 36 -16.76 -9.08 -31.63
CA LEU A 36 -16.01 -8.67 -30.42
C LEU A 36 -16.87 -7.79 -29.51
N LYS A 37 -18.05 -8.29 -29.11
CA LYS A 37 -18.90 -7.63 -28.09
C LYS A 37 -19.55 -8.56 -27.06
N SER A 38 -19.16 -9.83 -26.95
CA SER A 38 -19.84 -10.75 -26.01
C SER A 38 -18.95 -11.90 -25.52
N PHE A 39 -17.81 -11.60 -24.89
CA PHE A 39 -17.02 -12.66 -24.24
C PHE A 39 -16.37 -12.23 -22.91
N GLN A 40 -17.17 -11.75 -21.97
CA GLN A 40 -17.02 -12.03 -20.53
C GLN A 40 -18.43 -11.98 -19.92
N PRO A 41 -18.95 -13.09 -19.34
CA PRO A 41 -18.49 -13.62 -18.05
C PRO A 41 -18.62 -15.17 -17.96
N LYS A 42 -17.54 -15.92 -18.17
CA LYS A 42 -17.54 -17.39 -17.93
C LYS A 42 -16.35 -17.92 -17.13
N ILE A 43 -15.36 -17.08 -16.80
CA ILE A 43 -14.25 -17.42 -15.88
C ILE A 43 -14.65 -17.13 -14.41
N ARG A 44 -15.82 -16.51 -14.20
CA ARG A 44 -16.30 -16.02 -12.90
C ARG A 44 -16.61 -17.11 -11.86
N THR A 45 -16.82 -18.37 -12.24
CA THR A 45 -17.37 -19.39 -11.31
C THR A 45 -16.39 -20.47 -10.84
N ARG A 46 -15.16 -20.54 -11.37
CA ARG A 46 -14.25 -21.67 -11.05
C ARG A 46 -13.17 -21.34 -10.01
N LEU A 47 -12.78 -20.07 -9.86
CA LEU A 47 -11.82 -19.63 -8.84
C LEU A 47 -12.50 -19.32 -7.49
N GLU A 48 -13.76 -18.84 -7.50
CA GLU A 48 -14.54 -18.59 -6.27
C GLU A 48 -14.82 -19.85 -5.43
N ARG A 49 -14.71 -21.06 -6.01
CA ARG A 49 -14.92 -22.32 -5.27
C ARG A 49 -13.66 -22.90 -4.64
N LYS A 50 -12.48 -22.37 -4.93
CA LYS A 50 -11.20 -22.84 -4.36
C LYS A 50 -10.57 -21.86 -3.37
N PHE A 51 -11.08 -20.64 -3.23
CA PHE A 51 -10.80 -19.81 -2.06
C PHE A 51 -11.45 -20.44 -0.83
N ILE A 52 -10.59 -21.13 -0.10
CA ILE A 52 -10.72 -21.82 1.17
C ILE A 52 -11.85 -21.26 2.04
N ARG A 53 -12.76 -22.15 2.48
CA ARG A 53 -13.47 -22.03 3.76
C ARG A 53 -12.38 -21.93 4.83
N LEU A 54 -12.00 -20.72 5.21
CA LEU A 54 -11.26 -20.53 6.45
C LEU A 54 -12.27 -20.70 7.56
N ASP A 55 -12.14 -21.80 8.30
CA ASP A 55 -12.62 -21.84 9.67
C ASP A 55 -12.04 -20.59 10.34
N ALA A 56 -12.93 -19.76 10.89
CA ALA A 56 -12.57 -18.53 11.56
C ALA A 56 -11.33 -18.77 12.43
N ILE A 57 -10.46 -17.77 12.58
CA ILE A 57 -9.55 -17.74 13.71
C ILE A 57 -10.46 -17.81 14.94
N VAL A 58 -10.66 -19.01 15.49
CA VAL A 58 -11.51 -19.24 16.64
C VAL A 58 -10.72 -18.72 17.82
N VAL A 59 -10.90 -17.43 18.11
CA VAL A 59 -10.55 -16.85 19.39
C VAL A 59 -11.52 -17.48 20.39
N ASN A 60 -11.08 -18.55 21.06
CA ASN A 60 -11.80 -19.16 22.17
C ASN A 60 -11.79 -18.18 23.36
N ASN A 61 -12.66 -17.17 23.34
CA ASN A 61 -13.05 -16.45 24.54
C ASN A 61 -14.10 -17.29 25.28
N LYS A 62 -13.66 -18.40 25.88
CA LYS A 62 -14.41 -19.01 26.98
C LYS A 62 -13.91 -18.34 28.24
N ASP A 63 -14.71 -17.40 28.74
CA ASP A 63 -14.93 -17.04 30.15
C ASP A 63 -15.43 -15.60 30.22
N ALA A 64 -16.74 -15.42 30.00
CA ALA A 64 -17.45 -14.20 30.37
C ALA A 64 -18.83 -14.61 30.90
N GLU A 65 -18.83 -15.09 32.16
CA GLU A 65 -20.03 -15.10 32.98
C GLU A 65 -20.50 -13.66 33.20
N SER A 66 -21.82 -13.48 33.10
CA SER A 66 -22.52 -12.21 33.10
C SER A 66 -22.39 -11.47 34.43
N ASP A 67 -21.70 -10.34 34.43
CA ASP A 67 -21.89 -9.30 35.44
C ASP A 67 -22.27 -7.98 34.76
N ASN A 68 -23.39 -7.42 35.20
CA ASN A 68 -24.17 -6.43 34.46
C ASN A 68 -23.73 -5.00 34.83
N THR A 69 -22.47 -4.67 34.53
CA THR A 69 -21.95 -3.30 34.55
C THR A 69 -21.57 -2.88 33.14
N SER A 70 -22.15 -1.78 32.65
CA SER A 70 -21.98 -1.22 31.31
C SER A 70 -20.58 -0.61 31.07
N SER A 71 -19.52 -1.37 31.33
CA SER A 71 -18.21 -1.09 30.73
C SER A 71 -18.24 -1.66 29.32
N SER A 72 -18.10 -0.79 28.31
CA SER A 72 -17.83 -1.25 26.94
C SER A 72 -16.72 -2.31 26.98
N PRO A 73 -16.87 -3.44 26.28
CA PRO A 73 -15.90 -4.53 26.34
C PRO A 73 -14.50 -3.98 26.04
N ILE A 74 -13.52 -4.34 26.86
CA ILE A 74 -12.12 -3.98 26.63
C ILE A 74 -11.68 -4.68 25.35
N ILE A 75 -11.61 -3.93 24.25
CA ILE A 75 -11.06 -4.42 22.98
C ILE A 75 -9.55 -4.41 23.16
N ALA A 76 -8.94 -5.59 23.19
CA ALA A 76 -7.49 -5.79 23.23
C ALA A 76 -6.97 -6.21 21.85
N PRO A 77 -5.73 -5.83 21.48
CA PRO A 77 -5.13 -6.28 20.23
C PRO A 77 -4.81 -7.79 20.31
N LEU A 78 -4.83 -8.46 19.16
CA LEU A 78 -4.37 -9.85 19.01
C LEU A 78 -2.84 -9.96 19.12
N ALA A 79 -2.14 -8.91 18.72
CA ALA A 79 -0.70 -8.73 18.96
C ALA A 79 -0.38 -7.25 19.13
N ASP A 80 0.48 -6.92 20.09
CA ASP A 80 1.04 -5.58 20.27
C ASP A 80 2.58 -5.67 20.27
N LEU A 81 3.18 -5.16 19.18
CA LEU A 81 4.59 -5.31 18.88
C LEU A 81 5.33 -3.98 19.05
N PRO A 82 6.57 -3.97 19.54
CA PRO A 82 7.45 -2.83 19.32
C PRO A 82 7.71 -2.68 17.81
N MET A 83 7.54 -1.47 17.29
CA MET A 83 7.79 -1.19 15.88
C MET A 83 9.30 -1.20 15.63
N ARG A 84 9.79 -2.26 14.99
CA ARG A 84 11.17 -2.37 14.50
C ARG A 84 11.28 -1.68 13.14
N ARG A 85 12.47 -1.17 12.83
CA ARG A 85 12.70 -0.34 11.65
C ARG A 85 13.95 -0.72 10.90
N LEU A 86 13.86 -0.76 9.58
CA LEU A 86 14.99 -0.93 8.68
C LEU A 86 15.57 0.43 8.31
N LYS A 87 16.84 0.68 8.67
CA LYS A 87 17.47 1.97 8.41
C LYS A 87 17.83 2.13 6.95
N LEU A 88 17.53 3.31 6.43
CA LEU A 88 18.02 3.68 5.11
C LEU A 88 19.51 4.06 5.17
N PRO A 89 20.27 3.86 4.07
CA PRO A 89 21.62 4.39 3.93
C PRO A 89 21.64 5.91 4.13
N ARG A 90 22.74 6.49 4.64
CA ARG A 90 22.80 7.94 4.97
C ARG A 90 22.44 8.92 3.85
N MET A 91 22.59 8.50 2.60
CA MET A 91 22.28 9.33 1.42
C MET A 91 20.88 9.05 0.84
N ALA A 92 20.12 8.18 1.50
CA ALA A 92 18.74 7.90 1.17
C ALA A 92 17.82 9.08 1.46
N ALA A 93 16.85 9.31 0.57
CA ALA A 93 15.66 10.08 0.83
C ALA A 93 14.60 9.20 1.50
N GLY A 94 13.72 9.84 2.28
CA GLY A 94 12.58 9.18 2.91
C GLY A 94 12.78 8.82 4.37
N ARG A 95 12.01 7.84 4.83
CA ARG A 95 11.97 7.30 6.18
C ARG A 95 12.18 5.79 6.18
N GLU A 96 12.60 5.29 7.33
CA GLU A 96 12.84 3.87 7.59
C GLU A 96 11.59 3.03 7.32
N TYR A 97 11.79 1.79 6.88
CA TYR A 97 10.71 0.83 6.69
C TYR A 97 10.32 0.15 8.00
N VAL A 98 9.06 -0.28 8.11
CA VAL A 98 8.63 -1.12 9.25
C VAL A 98 9.03 -2.55 8.95
N ILE A 99 9.63 -3.23 9.93
CA ILE A 99 9.92 -4.66 9.86
C ILE A 99 9.26 -5.41 11.02
N VAL A 100 8.90 -6.66 10.79
CA VAL A 100 8.36 -7.56 11.80
C VAL A 100 9.11 -8.89 11.81
N PRO A 101 9.37 -9.47 12.99
CA PRO A 101 9.97 -10.79 13.10
C PRO A 101 8.94 -11.91 12.89
N LEU A 102 9.21 -12.81 11.96
CA LEU A 102 8.44 -14.04 11.75
C LEU A 102 9.27 -15.29 12.06
N LYS A 103 8.62 -16.32 12.58
CA LYS A 103 9.11 -17.70 12.52
C LYS A 103 8.36 -18.46 11.44
N ILE A 104 9.05 -19.36 10.77
CA ILE A 104 8.51 -20.27 9.76
C ILE A 104 8.92 -21.68 10.17
N ASN A 105 7.93 -22.56 10.38
CA ASN A 105 8.18 -23.93 10.87
C ASN A 105 9.08 -23.95 12.13
N ASP A 106 8.79 -23.05 13.07
CA ASP A 106 9.53 -22.84 14.33
C ASP A 106 11.01 -22.42 14.18
N GLN A 107 11.47 -22.11 12.95
CA GLN A 107 12.78 -21.53 12.68
C GLN A 107 12.68 -20.00 12.56
N GLY A 108 13.76 -19.30 12.91
CA GLY A 108 13.83 -17.83 12.93
C GLY A 108 14.24 -17.27 14.30
N PRO A 109 13.97 -15.98 14.59
CA PRO A 109 13.15 -15.06 13.80
C PRO A 109 13.85 -14.58 12.53
N PHE A 110 13.07 -14.39 11.47
CA PHE A 110 13.46 -13.75 10.22
C PHE A 110 12.79 -12.39 10.13
N ASP A 111 13.51 -11.38 9.66
CA ASP A 111 12.96 -10.03 9.53
C ASP A 111 12.24 -9.88 8.19
N PHE A 112 10.99 -9.42 8.24
CA PHE A 112 10.15 -9.14 7.08
C PHE A 112 9.74 -7.67 7.07
N MET A 113 9.92 -7.00 5.94
CA MET A 113 9.42 -5.64 5.74
C MET A 113 7.89 -5.62 5.60
N VAL A 114 7.19 -4.59 6.06
CA VAL A 114 5.75 -4.41 5.80
C VAL A 114 5.55 -3.55 4.56
N ASP A 115 4.76 -4.03 3.60
CA ASP A 115 4.55 -3.38 2.30
C ASP A 115 3.08 -3.50 1.84
N THR A 116 2.32 -2.41 1.92
CA THR A 116 0.92 -2.38 1.46
C THR A 116 0.77 -2.31 -0.07
N GLY A 117 1.87 -2.15 -0.81
CA GLY A 117 1.91 -2.21 -2.26
C GLY A 117 1.88 -3.64 -2.82
N LEU A 118 2.12 -4.63 -1.97
CA LEU A 118 2.18 -6.04 -2.33
C LEU A 118 0.83 -6.74 -2.27
N THR A 119 0.45 -7.44 -3.33
CA THR A 119 -0.74 -8.31 -3.36
C THR A 119 -0.53 -9.67 -2.68
N ALA A 120 0.72 -10.15 -2.67
CA ALA A 120 1.16 -11.40 -2.06
C ALA A 120 2.51 -11.18 -1.36
N GLU A 121 2.92 -12.12 -0.51
CA GLU A 121 4.17 -12.01 0.22
C GLU A 121 5.38 -12.12 -0.73
N LEU A 122 6.54 -11.59 -0.34
CA LEU A 122 7.82 -11.87 -1.00
C LEU A 122 8.75 -12.60 -0.03
N ILE A 123 9.55 -13.53 -0.54
CA ILE A 123 10.69 -14.11 0.18
C ILE A 123 11.94 -14.11 -0.70
N THR A 124 13.10 -14.04 -0.07
CA THR A 124 14.38 -14.18 -0.76
C THR A 124 14.58 -15.64 -1.23
N PRO A 125 15.32 -15.87 -2.33
CA PRO A 125 15.81 -17.19 -2.69
C PRO A 125 16.64 -17.83 -1.57
N HIS A 126 17.37 -17.02 -0.79
CA HIS A 126 18.12 -17.45 0.37
C HIS A 126 17.24 -18.11 1.44
N LEU A 127 16.14 -17.46 1.84
CA LEU A 127 15.20 -17.99 2.82
C LEU A 127 14.55 -19.29 2.33
N GLN A 128 14.11 -19.30 1.06
CA GLN A 128 13.54 -20.49 0.44
C GLN A 128 14.49 -21.69 0.56
N GLN A 129 15.76 -21.49 0.18
CA GLN A 129 16.77 -22.54 0.20
C GLN A 129 17.10 -22.98 1.63
N SER A 130 17.25 -22.02 2.56
CA SER A 130 17.62 -22.27 3.95
C SER A 130 16.59 -23.10 4.70
N LEU A 131 15.31 -22.88 4.41
CA LEU A 131 14.20 -23.60 5.03
C LEU A 131 13.75 -24.83 4.23
N ALA A 132 14.40 -25.11 3.09
CA ALA A 132 14.00 -26.16 2.16
C ALA A 132 12.50 -26.12 1.85
N ILE A 133 11.96 -24.92 1.59
CA ILE A 133 10.54 -24.75 1.27
C ILE A 133 10.27 -25.46 -0.07
N ASP A 134 9.48 -26.54 0.03
CA ASP A 134 9.29 -27.51 -1.04
C ASP A 134 8.76 -26.89 -2.34
N ASN A 135 9.20 -27.47 -3.45
CA ASN A 135 8.79 -27.12 -4.82
C ASN A 135 7.59 -27.93 -5.31
N ASP A 136 6.98 -28.76 -4.45
CA ASP A 136 6.06 -29.84 -4.82
C ASP A 136 4.68 -29.37 -5.36
N GLY A 137 4.54 -28.07 -5.65
CA GLY A 137 3.38 -27.47 -6.32
C GLY A 137 3.75 -26.25 -7.15
N GLU A 138 4.98 -26.18 -7.67
CA GLU A 138 5.53 -25.05 -8.45
C GLU A 138 4.50 -24.48 -9.43
N THR A 139 3.93 -23.34 -9.02
CA THR A 139 3.09 -22.54 -9.90
C THR A 139 3.96 -21.39 -10.35
N ILE A 140 4.37 -21.45 -11.62
CA ILE A 140 4.97 -20.29 -12.28
C ILE A 140 3.83 -19.31 -12.50
N VAL A 141 3.97 -18.11 -11.96
CA VAL A 141 3.01 -17.03 -12.10
C VAL A 141 3.67 -15.92 -12.89
N GLU A 142 2.97 -15.39 -13.89
CA GLU A 142 3.40 -14.13 -14.48
C GLU A 142 3.11 -13.00 -13.50
N GLY A 143 4.16 -12.42 -12.93
CA GLY A 143 4.09 -11.27 -12.03
C GLY A 143 4.72 -10.04 -12.65
N LEU A 144 4.27 -8.86 -12.23
CA LEU A 144 4.94 -7.63 -12.65
C LEU A 144 6.06 -7.29 -11.67
N ALA A 145 7.28 -7.33 -12.17
CA ALA A 145 8.45 -6.96 -11.38
C ALA A 145 8.57 -5.43 -11.22
N ALA A 146 9.52 -4.98 -10.38
CA ALA A 146 9.81 -3.57 -10.03
C ALA A 146 10.02 -2.63 -11.23
N GLY A 147 10.17 -3.18 -12.44
CA GLY A 147 10.20 -2.44 -13.70
C GLY A 147 9.09 -2.82 -14.65
N GLY A 148 7.84 -3.03 -14.24
CA GLY A 148 6.72 -3.09 -15.20
C GLY A 148 6.81 -4.18 -16.28
N ARG A 149 7.68 -5.17 -16.10
CA ARG A 149 7.87 -6.32 -16.98
C ARG A 149 7.21 -7.51 -16.35
N MET A 150 6.43 -8.23 -17.16
CA MET A 150 5.93 -9.55 -16.80
C MET A 150 7.14 -10.49 -16.73
N GLN A 151 7.39 -11.05 -15.55
CA GLN A 151 8.37 -12.10 -15.32
C GLN A 151 7.67 -13.34 -14.79
N GLU A 152 8.17 -14.50 -15.18
CA GLU A 152 7.79 -15.77 -14.60
C GLU A 152 8.42 -15.84 -13.21
N GLU A 153 7.58 -15.66 -12.19
CA GLU A 153 7.97 -15.67 -10.80
C GLU A 153 7.51 -16.97 -10.14
N LYS A 154 8.32 -17.45 -9.20
CA LYS A 154 8.03 -18.69 -8.49
C LYS A 154 7.13 -18.40 -7.30
N LEU A 155 5.92 -18.96 -7.30
CA LEU A 155 5.00 -18.91 -6.17
C LEU A 155 5.17 -20.14 -5.28
N VAL A 156 5.33 -19.92 -3.97
CA VAL A 156 5.41 -20.95 -2.94
C VAL A 156 4.38 -20.73 -1.85
N GLU A 157 4.00 -21.79 -1.14
CA GLU A 157 3.13 -21.73 0.04
C GLU A 157 3.99 -21.69 1.31
N LEU A 158 3.76 -20.69 2.14
CA LEU A 158 4.36 -20.56 3.47
C LEU A 158 3.42 -21.16 4.52
N SER A 159 3.93 -22.11 5.30
CA SER A 159 3.18 -22.76 6.39
C SER A 159 3.96 -22.68 7.70
N GLY A 160 3.26 -22.94 8.82
CA GLY A 160 3.87 -22.84 10.16
C GLY A 160 4.32 -21.43 10.53
N LEU A 161 3.68 -20.41 9.94
CA LEU A 161 4.00 -19.01 10.16
C LEU A 161 3.57 -18.56 11.55
N LYS A 162 4.47 -17.85 12.25
CA LYS A 162 4.21 -17.24 13.55
C LYS A 162 4.81 -15.85 13.62
N LEU A 163 4.01 -14.86 13.96
CA LEU A 163 4.46 -13.51 14.24
C LEU A 163 5.01 -13.43 15.66
N CYS A 164 6.28 -13.05 15.81
CA CYS A 164 6.91 -13.03 17.13
C CYS A 164 6.47 -11.80 17.91
N SER A 165 5.81 -12.00 19.05
CA SER A 165 5.38 -10.94 19.97
C SER A 165 5.93 -11.17 21.37
N SER A 166 6.11 -10.09 22.14
CA SER A 166 6.55 -10.17 23.53
C SER A 166 5.55 -10.89 24.43
N GLU A 167 4.28 -10.93 24.04
CA GLU A 167 3.19 -11.55 24.81
C GLU A 167 2.90 -13.01 24.39
N GLY A 168 3.66 -13.52 23.41
CA GLY A 168 3.48 -14.86 22.83
C GLY A 168 3.31 -14.80 21.33
N ASP A 169 3.84 -15.79 20.63
CA ASP A 169 3.80 -15.86 19.17
C ASP A 169 2.34 -15.98 18.65
N LEU A 170 1.97 -15.15 17.68
CA LEU A 170 0.68 -15.22 17.01
C LEU A 170 0.78 -16.11 15.77
N SER A 171 0.12 -17.26 15.79
CA SER A 171 0.04 -18.16 14.63
C SER A 171 -0.73 -17.51 13.48
N LEU A 172 -0.14 -17.56 12.29
CA LEU A 172 -0.75 -17.09 11.05
C LEU A 172 -1.26 -18.28 10.23
N PRO A 173 -2.30 -18.09 9.39
CA PRO A 173 -2.68 -19.09 8.40
C PRO A 173 -1.57 -19.27 7.37
N LYS A 174 -1.76 -20.23 6.47
CA LYS A 174 -0.91 -20.36 5.28
C LYS A 174 -1.01 -19.10 4.41
N LEU A 175 0.13 -18.65 3.89
CA LEU A 175 0.24 -17.51 2.98
C LEU A 175 0.96 -17.94 1.71
N HIS A 176 0.90 -17.13 0.66
CA HIS A 176 1.62 -17.36 -0.58
C HIS A 176 2.71 -16.31 -0.75
N ALA A 177 3.90 -16.77 -1.13
CA ALA A 177 5.04 -15.90 -1.36
C ALA A 177 5.61 -16.08 -2.75
N ILE A 178 6.00 -14.97 -3.37
CA ILE A 178 6.84 -14.97 -4.56
C ILE A 178 8.30 -15.02 -4.11
N VAL A 179 9.09 -15.90 -4.73
CA VAL A 179 10.53 -15.99 -4.49
C VAL A 179 11.26 -15.05 -5.43
N THR A 180 11.85 -13.98 -4.91
CA THR A 180 12.57 -12.99 -5.70
C THR A 180 13.55 -12.18 -4.84
N ASP A 181 14.62 -11.69 -5.45
CA ASP A 181 15.56 -10.76 -4.79
C ASP A 181 14.95 -9.36 -4.75
N PHE A 182 15.27 -8.58 -3.72
CA PHE A 182 14.82 -7.19 -3.62
C PHE A 182 15.87 -6.28 -2.98
N GLU A 183 15.79 -4.99 -3.26
CA GLU A 183 16.90 -4.06 -2.98
C GLU A 183 17.06 -3.73 -1.49
N GLN A 184 16.00 -3.88 -0.71
CA GLN A 184 16.01 -3.72 0.75
C GLN A 184 16.70 -4.87 1.47
N GLU A 185 16.92 -6.01 0.83
CA GLU A 185 17.43 -7.24 1.45
C GLU A 185 18.69 -6.99 2.30
N HIS A 186 19.64 -6.22 1.76
CA HIS A 186 20.93 -5.92 2.41
C HIS A 186 21.09 -4.43 2.78
N MET A 187 19.98 -3.71 2.94
CA MET A 187 20.00 -2.25 3.07
C MET A 187 20.53 -1.78 4.42
N ASP A 188 20.20 -2.48 5.50
CA ASP A 188 20.65 -2.17 6.86
C ASP A 188 21.53 -3.32 7.40
N PRO A 189 22.82 -3.08 7.67
CA PRO A 189 23.72 -4.11 8.23
C PRO A 189 23.25 -4.70 9.56
N ALA A 190 22.36 -4.04 10.29
CA ALA A 190 21.78 -4.58 11.53
C ALA A 190 20.69 -5.65 11.29
N HIS A 191 20.19 -5.75 10.05
CA HIS A 191 19.09 -6.61 9.62
C HIS A 191 19.45 -7.29 8.30
N ASP A 192 20.68 -7.78 8.18
CA ASP A 192 21.21 -8.36 6.95
C ASP A 192 21.22 -9.91 7.04
N PRO A 193 20.38 -10.63 6.27
CA PRO A 193 19.38 -10.11 5.31
C PRO A 193 18.01 -9.83 5.96
N VAL A 194 17.24 -8.95 5.31
CA VAL A 194 15.78 -8.92 5.40
C VAL A 194 15.27 -10.02 4.46
N GLU A 195 14.56 -11.00 4.99
CA GLU A 195 14.29 -12.26 4.28
C GLU A 195 12.98 -12.25 3.49
N GLY A 196 12.20 -11.17 3.61
CA GLY A 196 10.98 -11.03 2.84
C GLY A 196 10.22 -9.74 3.07
N MET A 197 9.07 -9.65 2.44
CA MET A 197 8.13 -8.55 2.56
C MET A 197 6.72 -9.09 2.82
N LEU A 198 5.98 -8.41 3.69
CA LEU A 198 4.62 -8.73 4.08
C LEU A 198 3.62 -7.80 3.41
N GLY A 199 2.84 -8.38 2.52
CA GLY A 199 1.81 -7.77 1.71
C GLY A 199 0.40 -7.93 2.22
N MET A 200 -0.53 -7.66 1.30
CA MET A 200 -1.94 -7.58 1.60
C MET A 200 -2.56 -8.93 1.98
N GLU A 201 -1.99 -10.08 1.59
CA GLU A 201 -2.54 -11.39 2.02
C GLU A 201 -2.47 -11.55 3.55
N MET A 202 -1.34 -11.21 4.17
CA MET A 202 -1.20 -11.14 5.63
C MET A 202 -1.95 -9.95 6.23
N LEU A 203 -1.74 -8.75 5.68
CA LEU A 203 -2.27 -7.52 6.29
C LEU A 203 -3.82 -7.50 6.32
N GLU A 204 -4.49 -8.16 5.37
CA GLU A 204 -5.95 -8.26 5.35
C GLU A 204 -6.54 -9.24 6.37
N LEU A 205 -5.70 -9.99 7.09
CA LEU A 205 -6.16 -10.81 8.20
C LEU A 205 -6.50 -9.98 9.45
N PHE A 206 -6.07 -8.72 9.49
CA PHE A 206 -6.14 -7.87 10.67
C PHE A 206 -6.61 -6.46 10.35
N ASP A 207 -7.18 -5.79 11.35
CA ASP A 207 -7.14 -4.33 11.38
C ASP A 207 -5.77 -3.92 11.93
N VAL A 208 -5.02 -3.11 11.18
CA VAL A 208 -3.60 -2.85 11.45
C VAL A 208 -3.41 -1.43 11.97
N ASP A 209 -2.81 -1.28 13.14
CA ASP A 209 -2.55 -0.01 13.82
C ASP A 209 -1.04 0.29 13.84
N PHE A 210 -0.63 1.21 12.98
CA PHE A 210 0.71 1.78 12.93
C PHE A 210 0.77 3.02 13.82
N ASP A 211 1.19 2.85 15.07
CA ASP A 211 1.34 3.93 16.03
C ASP A 211 2.80 4.40 16.05
N PHE A 212 3.18 5.15 15.01
CA PHE A 212 4.56 5.65 14.86
C PHE A 212 5.01 6.54 16.02
N PRO A 213 4.19 7.46 16.57
CA PRO A 213 4.59 8.25 17.74
C PRO A 213 4.89 7.38 18.97
N ALA A 214 4.10 6.32 19.20
CA ALA A 214 4.37 5.38 20.30
C ALA A 214 5.40 4.29 19.96
N GLY A 215 5.82 4.19 18.70
CA GLY A 215 6.68 3.11 18.22
C GLY A 215 6.06 1.73 18.37
N ARG A 216 4.75 1.59 18.08
CA ARG A 216 4.01 0.33 18.21
C ARG A 216 3.34 -0.08 16.90
N LEU A 217 3.34 -1.38 16.63
CA LEU A 217 2.52 -2.00 15.60
C LEU A 217 1.53 -2.94 16.29
N ARG A 218 0.23 -2.71 16.14
CA ARG A 218 -0.80 -3.56 16.75
C ARG A 218 -1.65 -4.21 15.68
N LEU A 219 -1.93 -5.49 15.87
CA LEU A 219 -2.85 -6.26 15.03
C LEU A 219 -4.11 -6.50 15.82
N TRP A 220 -5.24 -6.06 15.29
CA TRP A 220 -6.54 -6.23 15.90
C TRP A 220 -7.38 -7.22 15.08
N ALA A 221 -8.38 -7.79 15.72
CA ALA A 221 -9.36 -8.60 15.01
C ALA A 221 -10.07 -7.75 13.95
N PRO A 222 -10.37 -8.30 12.76
CA PRO A 222 -11.14 -7.60 11.73
C PRO A 222 -12.44 -6.97 12.24
N GLY A 223 -12.71 -5.72 11.84
CA GLY A 223 -13.91 -4.97 12.20
C GLY A 223 -13.86 -4.27 13.56
N THR A 224 -12.68 -4.17 14.19
CA THR A 224 -12.44 -3.43 15.44
C THR A 224 -11.90 -2.03 15.22
N ALA A 225 -11.35 -1.72 14.04
CA ALA A 225 -10.70 -0.46 13.71
C ALA A 225 -11.54 0.77 14.05
N ALA A 226 -12.84 0.74 13.74
CA ALA A 226 -13.74 1.86 14.02
C ALA A 226 -13.92 2.12 15.52
N ALA A 227 -14.04 1.07 16.33
CA ALA A 227 -14.16 1.21 17.78
C ALA A 227 -12.84 1.70 18.41
N VAL A 228 -11.70 1.22 17.89
CA VAL A 228 -10.37 1.71 18.27
C VAL A 228 -10.22 3.19 17.91
N ALA A 229 -10.62 3.56 16.70
CA ALA A 229 -10.59 4.94 16.21
C ALA A 229 -11.47 5.88 17.02
N GLU A 230 -12.69 5.47 17.36
CA GLU A 230 -13.59 6.26 18.22
C GLU A 230 -13.01 6.46 19.62
N ARG A 231 -12.54 5.39 20.26
CA ARG A 231 -11.90 5.44 21.59
C ARG A 231 -10.73 6.42 21.60
N ASP A 232 -9.90 6.38 20.56
CA ASP A 232 -8.65 7.13 20.48
C ASP A 232 -8.80 8.46 19.72
N ARG A 233 -10.03 8.83 19.36
CA ARG A 233 -10.38 10.08 18.64
C ARG A 233 -9.58 10.27 17.34
N LEU A 234 -9.42 9.20 16.58
CA LEU A 234 -8.82 9.24 15.26
C LEU A 234 -9.83 9.81 14.24
N VAL A 235 -9.30 10.50 13.24
CA VAL A 235 -10.09 11.05 12.13
C VAL A 235 -10.21 10.00 11.03
N GLU A 236 -11.43 9.69 10.62
CA GLU A 236 -11.66 8.89 9.42
C GLU A 236 -11.30 9.72 8.17
N ILE A 237 -10.39 9.19 7.36
CA ILE A 237 -10.06 9.71 6.04
C ILE A 237 -10.84 8.88 5.01
N PRO A 238 -11.71 9.50 4.19
CA PRO A 238 -12.40 8.78 3.14
C PRO A 238 -11.42 8.13 2.15
N SER A 239 -11.43 6.82 2.16
CA SER A 239 -10.57 5.98 1.33
C SER A 239 -11.36 5.06 0.41
N ALA A 240 -10.69 4.62 -0.64
CA ALA A 240 -11.22 3.65 -1.60
C ALA A 240 -10.16 2.61 -1.93
N VAL A 241 -10.61 1.40 -2.24
CA VAL A 241 -9.74 0.34 -2.75
C VAL A 241 -9.71 0.43 -4.27
N LEU A 242 -8.53 0.47 -4.88
CA LEU A 242 -8.37 0.47 -6.33
C LEU A 242 -8.52 -0.94 -6.90
N ASN A 243 -9.52 -1.12 -7.76
CA ASN A 243 -9.71 -2.30 -8.60
C ASN A 243 -9.48 -3.63 -7.83
N GLU A 244 -8.91 -4.63 -8.51
CA GLU A 244 -8.48 -5.90 -7.93
C GLU A 244 -7.09 -5.81 -7.28
N THR A 245 -6.43 -4.64 -7.30
CA THR A 245 -5.08 -4.46 -6.77
C THR A 245 -5.05 -4.39 -5.25
N LEU A 246 -6.21 -4.15 -4.63
CA LEU A 246 -6.40 -4.00 -3.19
C LEU A 246 -5.66 -2.80 -2.58
N LEU A 247 -5.05 -1.95 -3.41
CA LEU A 247 -4.38 -0.75 -2.95
C LEU A 247 -5.36 0.24 -2.36
N LEU A 248 -5.00 0.76 -1.20
CA LEU A 248 -5.77 1.80 -0.53
C LEU A 248 -5.40 3.17 -1.10
N CYS A 249 -6.42 3.97 -1.40
CA CYS A 249 -6.26 5.31 -1.92
C CYS A 249 -7.09 6.33 -1.15
N ILE A 250 -6.58 7.55 -1.09
CA ILE A 250 -7.25 8.71 -0.52
C ILE A 250 -7.25 9.87 -1.52
N ARG A 251 -8.11 10.86 -1.28
CA ARG A 251 -8.08 12.13 -2.01
C ARG A 251 -7.10 13.08 -1.32
N VAL A 252 -6.04 13.44 -2.00
CA VAL A 252 -4.95 14.30 -1.50
C VAL A 252 -5.03 15.68 -2.15
N THR A 253 -4.67 16.72 -1.41
CA THR A 253 -4.49 18.08 -1.92
C THR A 253 -3.37 18.81 -1.16
N SER A 254 -3.09 20.05 -1.55
CA SER A 254 -2.09 20.89 -0.89
C SER A 254 -2.56 21.33 0.50
N GLY A 255 -1.74 21.10 1.51
CA GLY A 255 -1.94 21.55 2.89
C GLY A 255 -1.61 23.03 3.12
N LYS A 256 -1.08 23.75 2.12
CA LYS A 256 -0.76 25.18 2.26
C LYS A 256 -2.03 25.97 2.55
N ASN A 257 -2.06 26.61 3.72
CA ASN A 257 -3.16 27.47 4.11
C ASN A 257 -3.40 28.56 3.05
N GLU A 258 -4.64 28.72 2.59
CA GLU A 258 -5.02 29.83 1.70
C GLU A 258 -4.70 31.20 2.31
N LYS A 259 -4.56 31.27 3.64
CA LYS A 259 -4.18 32.47 4.40
C LYS A 259 -2.80 33.05 4.06
N ASP A 260 -1.89 32.27 3.46
CA ASP A 260 -0.57 32.77 3.05
C ASP A 260 -0.60 33.57 1.73
N LYS A 261 -1.73 33.60 1.02
CA LYS A 261 -1.89 34.50 -0.11
C LYS A 261 -2.38 35.84 0.42
N ARG A 262 -1.45 36.80 0.53
CA ARG A 262 -1.73 38.24 0.70
C ARG A 262 -3.02 38.57 -0.05
N GLU A 263 -3.99 39.11 0.69
CA GLU A 263 -5.30 39.55 0.20
C GLU A 263 -5.13 40.48 -1.02
N THR A 264 -5.07 39.91 -2.21
CA THR A 264 -5.36 40.65 -3.43
C THR A 264 -6.88 40.76 -3.47
N SER A 265 -7.38 41.99 -3.48
CA SER A 265 -8.76 42.43 -3.24
C SER A 265 -9.85 41.90 -4.20
N ASP A 266 -9.56 40.84 -4.96
CA ASP A 266 -10.50 40.20 -5.86
C ASP A 266 -11.06 38.94 -5.18
N GLN A 267 -12.03 39.16 -4.27
CA GLN A 267 -12.68 38.14 -3.41
C GLN A 267 -13.64 37.22 -4.18
N ARG A 268 -13.38 36.91 -5.46
CA ARG A 268 -14.00 35.72 -6.04
C ARG A 268 -13.31 34.53 -5.38
N ALA A 269 -14.03 33.87 -4.47
CA ALA A 269 -13.58 32.66 -3.79
C ALA A 269 -12.88 31.77 -4.81
N LYS A 270 -11.54 31.65 -4.69
CA LYS A 270 -10.81 30.76 -5.58
C LYS A 270 -11.36 29.37 -5.33
N PRO A 271 -11.74 28.63 -6.38
CA PRO A 271 -12.29 27.30 -6.21
C PRO A 271 -11.30 26.46 -5.42
N PHE A 272 -11.83 25.64 -4.52
CA PHE A 272 -11.06 24.68 -3.75
C PHE A 272 -10.15 23.89 -4.71
N LYS A 273 -8.87 23.74 -4.38
CA LYS A 273 -7.92 23.05 -5.25
C LYS A 273 -8.39 21.62 -5.51
N GLN A 274 -8.52 21.26 -6.79
CA GLN A 274 -8.90 19.92 -7.20
C GLN A 274 -7.99 18.88 -6.52
N PRO A 275 -8.53 17.91 -5.78
CA PRO A 275 -7.73 16.85 -5.20
C PRO A 275 -7.28 15.85 -6.27
N PHE A 276 -6.32 15.02 -5.92
CA PHE A 276 -5.80 13.94 -6.75
C PHE A 276 -5.71 12.64 -5.96
N ILE A 277 -5.45 11.53 -6.66
CA ILE A 277 -5.37 10.20 -6.05
C ILE A 277 -4.03 10.07 -5.31
N GLY A 278 -4.07 9.76 -4.02
CA GLY A 278 -2.89 9.34 -3.25
C GLY A 278 -3.00 7.87 -2.89
N ILE A 279 -2.09 7.05 -3.41
CA ILE A 279 -1.94 5.63 -3.08
C ILE A 279 -1.19 5.52 -1.76
N ILE A 280 -1.74 4.81 -0.77
CA ILE A 280 -1.10 4.57 0.53
C ILE A 280 -0.11 3.43 0.40
N ASP A 281 1.15 3.68 0.74
CA ASP A 281 2.22 2.72 0.51
C ASP A 281 3.27 2.70 1.63
N TYR A 282 3.25 1.63 2.43
CA TYR A 282 4.24 1.38 3.49
C TYR A 282 5.56 0.77 2.96
N GLY A 283 5.57 0.25 1.74
CA GLY A 283 6.77 -0.20 1.03
C GLY A 283 7.57 0.92 0.37
N SER A 284 7.03 2.15 0.36
CA SER A 284 7.73 3.33 -0.14
C SER A 284 8.29 4.19 1.00
N SER A 285 9.61 4.39 1.05
CA SER A 285 10.27 5.22 2.06
C SER A 285 9.93 6.71 1.93
N PHE A 286 9.52 7.16 0.74
CA PHE A 286 9.21 8.56 0.46
C PHE A 286 7.98 8.72 -0.44
N SER A 287 7.41 9.92 -0.46
CA SER A 287 6.25 10.24 -1.30
C SER A 287 6.68 10.74 -2.67
N ALA A 288 5.94 10.35 -3.70
CA ALA A 288 6.20 10.78 -5.08
C ALA A 288 4.92 11.22 -5.77
N VAL A 289 5.00 12.24 -6.62
CA VAL A 289 3.87 12.78 -7.38
C VAL A 289 4.19 12.80 -8.86
N ASN A 290 3.21 12.55 -9.72
CA ASN A 290 3.39 12.78 -11.15
C ASN A 290 3.28 14.26 -11.52
N TRP A 291 3.60 14.60 -12.77
CA TRP A 291 3.62 15.99 -13.20
C TRP A 291 2.23 16.66 -13.17
N ALA A 292 1.17 15.89 -13.39
CA ALA A 292 -0.21 16.38 -13.29
C ALA A 292 -0.57 16.73 -11.84
N ALA A 293 -0.20 15.91 -10.86
CA ALA A 293 -0.39 16.24 -9.44
C ALA A 293 0.51 17.39 -8.98
N ALA A 294 1.73 17.49 -9.51
CA ALA A 294 2.64 18.59 -9.21
C ALA A 294 2.04 19.97 -9.57
N GLU A 295 1.31 20.05 -10.68
CA GLU A 295 0.59 21.27 -11.07
C GLU A 295 -0.49 21.66 -10.04
N LEU A 296 -1.28 20.69 -9.58
CA LEU A 296 -2.31 20.92 -8.55
C LEU A 296 -1.71 21.33 -7.19
N LEU A 297 -0.44 21.02 -6.96
CA LEU A 297 0.33 21.42 -5.78
C LEU A 297 0.99 22.80 -5.91
N ASP A 298 0.70 23.56 -6.98
CA ASP A 298 1.36 24.82 -7.36
C ASP A 298 2.90 24.66 -7.50
N LEU A 299 3.39 23.51 -7.99
CA LEU A 299 4.81 23.32 -8.26
C LEU A 299 5.19 23.84 -9.65
N PRO A 300 6.46 24.23 -9.89
CA PRO A 300 6.91 24.68 -11.20
C PRO A 300 6.63 23.63 -12.29
N PRO A 301 6.21 24.02 -13.50
CA PRO A 301 5.91 23.06 -14.54
C PRO A 301 7.16 22.28 -14.98
N LYS A 302 6.95 21.09 -15.57
CA LYS A 302 8.01 20.20 -16.11
C LYS A 302 9.00 20.90 -17.05
N THR A 303 8.54 21.92 -17.76
CA THR A 303 9.34 22.73 -18.69
C THR A 303 10.32 23.67 -17.97
N ASN A 304 10.06 24.04 -16.72
CA ASN A 304 10.91 24.94 -15.94
C ASN A 304 11.96 24.15 -15.13
N ARG A 305 12.92 23.52 -15.81
CA ARG A 305 14.00 22.74 -15.16
C ARG A 305 14.87 23.58 -14.22
N PHE A 306 15.01 24.89 -14.49
CA PHE A 306 15.80 25.80 -13.66
C PHE A 306 15.23 25.93 -12.24
N ALA A 307 13.90 25.85 -12.09
CA ALA A 307 13.28 25.88 -10.77
C ALA A 307 13.65 24.69 -9.87
N TYR A 308 14.21 23.62 -10.45
CA TYR A 308 14.63 22.41 -9.75
C TYR A 308 16.15 22.30 -9.56
N LEU A 309 16.93 23.26 -10.06
CA LEU A 309 18.37 23.27 -9.87
C LEU A 309 18.72 23.34 -8.38
N GLY A 310 19.73 22.56 -7.98
CA GLY A 310 20.20 22.47 -6.60
C GLY A 310 19.27 21.70 -5.64
N SER A 311 18.10 21.25 -6.10
CA SER A 311 17.26 20.36 -5.30
C SER A 311 17.86 18.93 -5.35
N PRO A 312 17.80 18.15 -4.26
CA PRO A 312 18.20 16.75 -4.29
C PRO A 312 17.49 15.99 -5.41
N ILE A 313 18.14 14.98 -5.98
CA ILE A 313 17.52 14.05 -6.91
C ILE A 313 17.30 12.75 -6.16
N ILE A 314 16.07 12.24 -6.23
CA ILE A 314 15.77 10.89 -5.76
C ILE A 314 15.81 9.96 -6.98
N LEU A 315 16.38 8.77 -6.83
CA LEU A 315 16.40 7.80 -7.90
C LEU A 315 15.25 6.79 -7.67
N GLY A 316 14.33 6.75 -8.61
CA GLY A 316 13.32 5.70 -8.71
C GLY A 316 13.75 4.56 -9.63
N VAL A 317 12.88 3.55 -9.77
CA VAL A 317 13.04 2.48 -10.76
C VAL A 317 12.01 2.68 -11.88
N GLY A 318 12.47 2.69 -13.13
CA GLY A 318 11.62 2.72 -14.32
C GLY A 318 11.15 1.33 -14.77
N ILE A 319 10.24 1.26 -15.76
CA ILE A 319 9.73 0.02 -16.41
C ILE A 319 10.83 -0.80 -17.12
N ASP A 320 12.05 -0.31 -17.14
CA ASP A 320 13.18 -0.99 -17.76
C ASP A 320 14.25 -1.35 -16.74
N ASN A 321 13.91 -1.34 -15.45
CA ASN A 321 14.83 -1.43 -14.32
C ASN A 321 15.96 -0.40 -14.37
N LYS A 322 15.79 0.69 -15.15
CA LYS A 322 16.76 1.78 -15.18
C LYS A 322 16.44 2.80 -14.09
N PRO A 323 17.48 3.43 -13.50
CA PRO A 323 17.27 4.53 -12.59
C PRO A 323 16.47 5.66 -13.25
N LEU A 324 15.36 6.03 -12.63
CA LEU A 324 14.50 7.14 -13.02
C LEU A 324 14.78 8.33 -12.08
N PRO A 325 15.52 9.36 -12.52
CA PRO A 325 15.78 10.52 -11.67
C PRO A 325 14.49 11.33 -11.47
N LEU A 326 14.09 11.47 -10.21
CA LEU A 326 12.97 12.27 -9.76
C LEU A 326 13.50 13.59 -9.21
N LEU A 327 12.99 14.69 -9.78
CA LEU A 327 13.23 16.02 -9.23
C LEU A 327 12.50 16.15 -7.89
N THR A 328 12.95 17.03 -7.00
CA THR A 328 12.32 17.15 -5.68
C THR A 328 11.87 18.55 -5.33
N LYS A 329 10.78 18.62 -4.53
CA LYS A 329 10.34 19.84 -3.84
C LYS A 329 9.72 19.52 -2.48
N SER A 330 9.73 20.53 -1.61
CA SER A 330 8.99 20.48 -0.37
C SER A 330 7.50 20.70 -0.64
N VAL A 331 6.68 19.76 -0.19
CA VAL A 331 5.22 19.78 -0.31
C VAL A 331 4.61 19.51 1.05
N GLN A 332 3.55 20.24 1.36
CA GLN A 332 2.68 19.93 2.49
C GLN A 332 1.41 19.28 1.95
N PHE A 333 1.08 18.09 2.43
CA PHE A 333 -0.14 17.39 2.04
C PHE A 333 -1.25 17.60 3.06
N THR A 334 -2.49 17.47 2.60
CA THR A 334 -3.69 17.22 3.41
C THR A 334 -4.65 16.34 2.61
N PHE A 335 -5.68 15.78 3.25
CA PHE A 335 -6.74 15.08 2.55
C PHE A 335 -7.97 15.97 2.31
N VAL A 336 -8.93 15.46 1.53
CA VAL A 336 -10.31 15.97 1.50
C VAL A 336 -11.30 14.83 1.57
N GLY A 337 -12.51 15.13 2.06
CA GLY A 337 -13.56 14.14 2.19
C GLY A 337 -14.30 13.83 0.89
N ASP A 338 -15.54 13.39 1.03
CA ASP A 338 -16.40 13.07 -0.11
C ASP A 338 -16.85 14.31 -0.88
N ALA A 339 -17.22 14.12 -2.15
CA ALA A 339 -17.79 15.16 -2.99
C ALA A 339 -19.11 15.65 -2.36
N THR A 340 -19.20 16.95 -2.08
CA THR A 340 -20.38 17.56 -1.43
C THR A 340 -21.32 18.25 -2.41
N LYS A 341 -20.83 18.59 -3.60
CA LYS A 341 -21.61 19.31 -4.61
C LYS A 341 -21.20 18.88 -6.00
N GLN A 342 -22.19 18.71 -6.88
CA GLN A 342 -22.01 18.43 -8.30
C GLN A 342 -22.79 19.45 -9.13
N ASP A 343 -22.32 19.76 -10.34
CA ASP A 343 -23.08 20.53 -11.32
C ASP A 343 -24.16 19.68 -12.00
N GLU A 344 -24.94 20.30 -12.89
CA GLU A 344 -26.02 19.64 -13.64
C GLU A 344 -25.52 18.49 -14.54
N ASN A 345 -24.21 18.45 -14.84
CA ASN A 345 -23.56 17.40 -15.62
C ASN A 345 -22.90 16.33 -14.73
N GLY A 346 -23.10 16.38 -13.42
CA GLY A 346 -22.49 15.47 -12.44
C GLY A 346 -21.01 15.76 -12.16
N ARG A 347 -20.47 16.90 -12.60
CA ARG A 347 -19.08 17.28 -12.31
C ARG A 347 -18.98 17.73 -10.87
N VAL A 348 -18.03 17.16 -10.12
CA VAL A 348 -17.80 17.55 -8.72
C VAL A 348 -17.28 18.99 -8.67
N LEU A 349 -18.00 19.84 -7.95
CA LEU A 349 -17.66 21.25 -7.74
C LEU A 349 -16.93 21.47 -6.42
N GLU A 350 -17.28 20.71 -5.38
CA GLU A 350 -16.76 20.90 -4.02
C GLU A 350 -16.56 19.55 -3.32
N PHE A 351 -15.57 19.50 -2.43
CA PHE A 351 -15.27 18.37 -1.56
C PHE A 351 -15.43 18.79 -0.10
N ALA A 352 -15.82 17.85 0.76
CA ALA A 352 -15.85 18.08 2.20
C ALA A 352 -14.43 18.43 2.69
N LYS A 353 -14.33 19.47 3.51
CA LYS A 353 -13.07 19.84 4.15
C LYS A 353 -12.74 18.80 5.23
N PRO A 354 -11.44 18.59 5.56
CA PRO A 354 -11.06 17.89 6.79
C PRO A 354 -11.77 18.49 8.01
N PRO A 355 -11.99 17.70 9.07
CA PRO A 355 -12.57 18.21 10.30
C PRO A 355 -11.66 19.27 10.94
N THR A 356 -12.22 20.11 11.80
CA THR A 356 -11.54 21.31 12.32
C THR A 356 -10.28 21.01 13.15
N GLU A 357 -10.24 19.84 13.77
CA GLU A 357 -9.12 19.31 14.55
C GLU A 357 -7.99 18.77 13.66
N TRP A 358 -8.23 18.55 12.36
CA TRP A 358 -7.22 18.02 11.46
C TRP A 358 -6.18 19.07 11.09
N ASN A 359 -4.92 18.79 11.39
CA ASN A 359 -3.79 19.54 10.85
C ASN A 359 -3.27 18.86 9.56
N PRO A 360 -2.92 19.62 8.51
CA PRO A 360 -2.13 19.08 7.41
C PRO A 360 -0.85 18.41 7.93
N TRP A 361 -0.35 17.40 7.21
CA TRP A 361 0.94 16.78 7.54
C TRP A 361 2.06 17.81 7.51
N THR A 362 3.16 17.53 8.21
CA THR A 362 4.36 18.37 8.11
C THR A 362 4.95 18.30 6.70
N PRO A 363 5.55 19.39 6.18
CA PRO A 363 6.12 19.38 4.84
C PRO A 363 7.18 18.29 4.64
N VAL A 364 7.09 17.57 3.53
CA VAL A 364 8.02 16.51 3.12
C VAL A 364 8.68 16.84 1.78
N THR A 365 9.85 16.25 1.51
CA THR A 365 10.51 16.36 0.21
C THR A 365 9.99 15.25 -0.69
N VAL A 366 9.17 15.60 -1.69
CA VAL A 366 8.56 14.63 -2.60
C VAL A 366 9.40 14.46 -3.85
N GLY A 367 9.42 13.24 -4.41
CA GLY A 367 9.87 12.99 -5.77
C GLY A 367 8.82 13.43 -6.79
N ILE A 368 9.25 13.98 -7.92
CA ILE A 368 8.38 14.49 -8.98
C ILE A 368 8.75 13.80 -10.29
N GLY A 369 7.83 13.01 -10.81
CA GLY A 369 8.01 12.27 -12.06
C GLY A 369 6.86 11.31 -12.36
N ASP A 370 6.74 10.96 -13.63
CA ASP A 370 5.72 10.01 -14.10
C ASP A 370 6.21 8.59 -13.76
N LEU A 371 5.87 8.11 -12.57
CA LEU A 371 6.25 6.77 -12.14
C LEU A 371 5.48 5.71 -12.93
N PRO A 372 6.15 4.61 -13.31
CA PRO A 372 5.53 3.45 -13.96
C PRO A 372 4.24 2.95 -13.30
N ILE A 373 4.21 3.00 -11.98
CA ILE A 373 3.13 2.40 -11.20
C ILE A 373 1.78 3.06 -11.46
N PHE A 374 1.77 4.35 -11.82
CA PHE A 374 0.52 5.04 -12.14
C PHE A 374 -0.10 4.49 -13.41
N ASP A 375 0.70 4.19 -14.43
CA ASP A 375 0.21 3.58 -15.67
C ASP A 375 -0.31 2.16 -15.41
N LEU A 376 0.38 1.41 -14.55
CA LEU A 376 -0.01 0.05 -14.22
C LEU A 376 -1.33 -0.02 -13.44
N VAL A 377 -1.46 0.79 -12.39
CA VAL A 377 -2.54 0.66 -11.41
C VAL A 377 -3.76 1.50 -11.80
N LEU A 378 -3.53 2.64 -12.44
CA LEU A 378 -4.58 3.61 -12.78
C LEU A 378 -4.85 3.70 -14.29
N GLY A 379 -3.98 3.14 -15.13
CA GLY A 379 -4.17 3.08 -16.58
C GLY A 379 -5.15 2.00 -17.01
N ASP A 380 -5.44 1.96 -18.31
CA ASP A 380 -6.34 1.00 -18.95
C ASP A 380 -5.59 -0.04 -19.80
N GLU A 381 -4.29 -0.22 -19.54
CA GLU A 381 -3.33 -1.05 -20.29
C GLU A 381 -3.08 -0.62 -21.75
N LYS A 382 -3.89 0.28 -22.30
CA LYS A 382 -3.82 0.73 -23.70
C LYS A 382 -3.24 2.12 -23.83
N THR A 383 -3.56 2.97 -22.87
CA THR A 383 -3.21 4.37 -22.83
C THR A 383 -2.45 4.67 -21.55
N LYS A 384 -1.49 5.58 -21.66
CA LYS A 384 -0.75 6.08 -20.52
C LYS A 384 -1.73 6.79 -19.57
N PHE A 385 -1.58 6.59 -18.27
CA PHE A 385 -2.34 7.34 -17.30
C PHE A 385 -1.81 8.79 -17.24
N GLU A 386 -2.69 9.74 -17.58
CA GLU A 386 -2.37 11.17 -17.58
C GLU A 386 -3.02 11.94 -16.42
N GLY A 387 -3.83 11.27 -15.59
CA GLY A 387 -4.48 11.88 -14.44
C GLY A 387 -3.49 12.26 -13.33
N PRO A 388 -3.86 13.15 -12.40
CA PRO A 388 -3.01 13.49 -11.28
C PRO A 388 -3.01 12.37 -10.23
N ALA A 389 -1.81 11.89 -9.86
CA ALA A 389 -1.64 10.85 -8.87
C ALA A 389 -0.35 11.00 -8.06
N ALA A 390 -0.35 10.37 -6.89
CA ALA A 390 0.75 10.32 -5.95
C ALA A 390 0.85 8.96 -5.26
N ILE A 391 2.05 8.63 -4.82
CA ILE A 391 2.34 7.63 -3.80
C ILE A 391 2.58 8.40 -2.50
N ILE A 392 1.87 8.02 -1.45
CA ILE A 392 1.98 8.57 -0.10
C ILE A 392 2.76 7.56 0.72
N GLY A 393 4.05 7.82 0.87
CA GLY A 393 5.01 6.93 1.51
C GLY A 393 5.23 7.21 2.99
N MET A 394 6.23 6.54 3.55
CA MET A 394 6.59 6.58 4.96
C MET A 394 7.01 7.97 5.46
N ASP A 395 7.49 8.87 4.61
CA ASP A 395 7.76 10.27 4.96
C ASP A 395 6.52 11.05 5.41
N VAL A 396 5.34 10.68 4.92
CA VAL A 396 4.04 11.23 5.32
C VAL A 396 3.38 10.33 6.36
N LEU A 397 3.28 9.03 6.08
CA LEU A 397 2.54 8.07 6.91
C LEU A 397 3.13 7.94 8.32
N SER A 398 4.46 7.96 8.45
CA SER A 398 5.12 7.80 9.76
C SER A 398 5.03 9.00 10.69
N GLN A 399 4.44 10.11 10.24
CA GLN A 399 4.28 11.31 11.07
C GLN A 399 3.21 11.13 12.15
N ARG A 400 2.32 10.14 12.00
CA ARG A 400 1.09 10.02 12.78
C ARG A 400 0.77 8.57 13.10
N ARG A 401 -0.20 8.38 13.98
CA ARG A 401 -0.82 7.07 14.16
C ARG A 401 -1.83 6.82 13.03
N VAL A 402 -1.78 5.64 12.42
CA VAL A 402 -2.65 5.23 11.31
C VAL A 402 -3.24 3.86 11.60
N VAL A 403 -4.57 3.75 11.52
CA VAL A 403 -5.29 2.47 11.64
C VAL A 403 -5.93 2.14 10.29
N LEU A 404 -5.55 1.00 9.73
CA LEU A 404 -6.10 0.42 8.51
C LEU A 404 -7.15 -0.61 8.87
N GLU A 405 -8.38 -0.43 8.41
CA GLU A 405 -9.42 -1.45 8.53
C GLU A 405 -9.32 -2.48 7.40
N THR A 406 -9.34 -3.77 7.75
CA THR A 406 -9.62 -4.84 6.79
C THR A 406 -11.12 -5.08 6.68
N CYS A 407 -11.60 -5.26 5.44
CA CYS A 407 -12.99 -5.63 5.18
C CYS A 407 -13.25 -7.14 5.27
N ARG A 408 -12.23 -7.96 5.51
CA ARG A 408 -12.39 -9.41 5.45
C ARG A 408 -13.18 -9.90 6.68
N GLY A 409 -14.41 -10.38 6.45
CA GLY A 409 -15.27 -10.96 7.50
C GLY A 409 -16.26 -10.00 8.16
N SER A 410 -16.23 -8.69 7.85
CA SER A 410 -17.22 -7.74 8.36
C SER A 410 -18.45 -7.68 7.46
N ILE A 411 -19.63 -7.96 8.02
CA ILE A 411 -20.94 -7.87 7.34
C ILE A 411 -21.23 -6.42 6.90
N GLN A 412 -20.59 -5.43 7.52
CA GLN A 412 -20.80 -4.00 7.25
C GLN A 412 -19.81 -3.41 6.22
N CYS A 413 -18.78 -4.16 5.81
CA CYS A 413 -17.74 -3.64 4.91
C CYS A 413 -18.06 -4.05 3.47
N SER A 414 -18.38 -3.08 2.61
CA SER A 414 -18.43 -3.36 1.17
C SER A 414 -16.99 -3.63 0.69
N ALA A 415 -16.78 -4.66 -0.14
CA ALA A 415 -15.44 -5.06 -0.61
C ALA A 415 -14.62 -3.93 -1.27
N ARG A 416 -15.25 -2.78 -1.60
CA ARG A 416 -14.62 -1.62 -2.26
C ARG A 416 -14.26 -0.47 -1.32
N ARG A 417 -14.62 -0.52 -0.04
CA ARG A 417 -14.32 0.54 0.94
C ARG A 417 -13.65 -0.06 2.16
N ARG A 418 -12.32 0.09 2.25
CA ARG A 418 -11.58 -0.01 3.51
C ARG A 418 -11.53 1.36 4.15
N ARG A 419 -11.69 1.43 5.47
CA ARG A 419 -11.57 2.69 6.22
C ARG A 419 -10.14 2.92 6.65
N LEU A 420 -9.74 4.18 6.61
CA LEU A 420 -8.47 4.68 7.07
C LEU A 420 -8.73 5.65 8.21
N PHE A 421 -8.13 5.42 9.38
CA PHE A 421 -8.22 6.35 10.51
C PHE A 421 -6.83 6.88 10.83
N VAL A 422 -6.70 8.19 11.08
CA VAL A 422 -5.41 8.83 11.33
C VAL A 422 -5.53 9.80 12.51
N SER A 423 -4.48 9.91 13.35
CA SER A 423 -4.47 10.95 14.39
C SER A 423 -4.57 12.35 13.76
N PRO A 424 -5.26 13.30 14.42
CA PRO A 424 -5.41 14.66 13.86
C PRO A 424 -4.11 15.47 13.89
N GLU A 425 -3.18 15.12 14.79
CA GLU A 425 -1.88 15.79 14.99
C GLU A 425 -0.73 14.78 14.90
#